data_AF-A0A952QGV1-F1
#
_entry.id   AF-A0A952QGV1-F1
#
_cell.length_a   1.000
_cell.length_b   1.000
_cell.length_c   1.000
_cell.angle_alpha   90.00
_cell.angle_beta   90.00
_cell.angle_gamma   90.00
#
_symmetry.space_group_name_H-M   'P 1'
#
loop_
_entity.id
_entity.type
_entity.pdbx_description
1 polymer ?
#
loop_
_entity_poly.entity_id
_entity_poly.type
_entity_poly.pdbx_seq_one_letter_code
_entity_poly.pdbx_strand_id
1 'polypeptide(L)'
;MPLMIQCPQCGQTIPASNQVCQFCKAPIPPHMRGPVPKTNFQHDDDSLEVGSGLPPEKVWKIYNGLAWFWIATAALSIIFSAVFVVQKPTSGLGAVVDIIFAMATLLIGVGLLAKNELARKAATFFCILSVVRGLLLVIGGMFSILIFGLLGVLFLIVYLFNLCLAAAMIWAVNETERLINWDRMNWRG
;
A
#
# COMPACT_ATOMS: atom_id res chain seq x y z
N MET A 1 27.24 2.14 -35.40
CA MET A 1 28.69 2.39 -35.23
C MET A 1 28.84 3.63 -34.36
N PRO A 2 29.57 3.57 -33.23
CA PRO A 2 29.71 4.73 -32.34
C PRO A 2 30.46 5.87 -33.06
N LEU A 3 29.89 7.08 -33.03
CA LEU A 3 30.55 8.28 -33.53
C LEU A 3 31.77 8.57 -32.63
N MET A 4 32.94 8.76 -33.23
CA MET A 4 34.19 9.07 -32.53
C MET A 4 34.55 10.54 -32.73
N ILE A 5 34.94 11.23 -31.66
CA ILE A 5 35.38 12.64 -31.68
C ILE A 5 36.78 12.76 -31.05
N GLN A 6 37.53 13.81 -31.39
CA GLN A 6 38.81 14.12 -30.75
C GLN A 6 38.62 15.14 -29.62
N CYS A 7 39.27 14.91 -28.49
CA CYS A 7 39.23 15.85 -27.37
C CYS A 7 40.03 17.13 -27.70
N PRO A 8 39.46 18.33 -27.52
CA PRO A 8 40.14 19.59 -27.86
C PRO A 8 41.31 19.94 -26.93
N GLN A 9 41.43 19.28 -25.77
CA GLN A 9 42.48 19.55 -24.78
C GLN A 9 43.68 18.61 -24.91
N CYS A 10 43.45 17.31 -25.16
CA CYS A 10 44.52 16.31 -25.19
C CYS A 10 44.69 15.59 -26.53
N GLY A 11 43.84 15.86 -27.52
CA GLY A 11 43.90 15.27 -28.86
C GLY A 11 43.49 13.79 -28.95
N GLN A 12 43.18 13.14 -27.82
CA GLN A 12 42.81 11.72 -27.80
C GLN A 12 41.41 11.49 -28.39
N THR A 13 41.26 10.37 -29.10
CA THR A 13 39.99 9.95 -29.70
C THR A 13 39.09 9.29 -28.65
N ILE A 14 37.86 9.78 -28.53
CA ILE A 14 36.88 9.35 -27.53
C ILE A 14 35.50 9.17 -28.17
N PRO A 15 34.63 8.30 -27.61
CA PRO A 15 33.27 8.15 -28.11
C PRO A 15 32.46 9.43 -27.83
N ALA A 16 31.69 9.86 -28.84
CA ALA A 16 30.92 11.11 -28.80
C ALA A 16 29.81 11.15 -27.75
N SER A 17 29.48 10.00 -27.15
CA SER A 17 28.51 9.87 -26.06
C SER A 17 29.04 10.34 -24.71
N ASN A 18 30.35 10.48 -24.54
CA ASN A 18 30.94 10.87 -23.26
C ASN A 18 30.76 12.37 -23.01
N GLN A 19 30.47 12.75 -21.77
CA GLN A 19 30.40 14.16 -21.35
C GLN A 19 31.77 14.72 -20.96
N VAL A 20 32.71 13.84 -20.59
CA VAL A 20 34.06 14.17 -20.11
C VAL A 20 35.09 13.28 -20.81
N CYS A 21 36.26 13.84 -21.12
CA CYS A 21 37.35 13.04 -21.68
C CYS A 21 37.88 12.03 -20.65
N GLN A 22 37.98 10.75 -21.05
CA GLN A 22 38.48 9.67 -20.16
C GLN A 22 39.96 9.81 -19.79
N PHE A 23 40.74 10.55 -20.59
CA PHE A 23 42.18 10.70 -20.40
C PHE A 23 42.53 11.95 -19.57
N CYS A 24 42.06 13.13 -19.99
CA CYS A 24 42.41 14.39 -19.34
C CYS A 24 41.36 14.94 -18.38
N LYS A 25 40.20 14.26 -18.26
CA LYS A 25 39.05 14.69 -17.44
C LYS A 25 38.49 16.08 -17.79
N ALA A 26 38.86 16.65 -18.93
CA ALA A 26 38.31 17.91 -19.39
C ALA A 26 36.85 17.73 -19.88
N PRO A 27 35.95 18.69 -19.60
CA PRO A 27 34.58 18.65 -20.09
C PRO A 27 34.53 18.84 -21.61
N ILE A 28 33.68 18.06 -22.28
CA ILE A 28 33.54 18.12 -23.74
C ILE A 28 32.44 19.14 -24.09
N PRO A 29 32.67 20.07 -25.02
CA PRO A 29 31.67 21.06 -25.42
C PRO A 29 30.36 20.43 -25.92
N PRO A 30 29.18 20.98 -25.60
CA PRO A 30 27.89 20.40 -25.97
C PRO A 30 27.70 20.17 -27.48
N HIS A 31 28.26 21.05 -28.31
CA HIS A 31 28.14 20.99 -29.78
C HIS A 31 28.94 19.85 -30.42
N MET A 32 29.89 19.24 -29.69
CA MET A 32 30.67 18.07 -30.15
C MET A 32 30.09 16.75 -29.64
N ARG A 33 29.11 16.80 -28.73
CA ARG A 33 28.49 15.59 -28.16
C ARG A 33 27.56 15.00 -29.20
N GLY A 34 27.70 13.70 -29.44
CA GLY A 34 26.70 12.94 -30.19
C GLY A 34 25.40 12.89 -29.40
N PRO A 35 24.26 12.56 -30.05
CA PRO A 35 23.03 12.28 -29.32
C PRO A 35 23.34 11.19 -28.29
N VAL A 36 23.12 11.51 -27.02
CA VAL A 36 23.25 10.53 -25.94
C VAL A 36 22.28 9.41 -26.33
N PRO A 37 22.75 8.16 -26.53
CA PRO A 37 21.83 7.06 -26.72
C PRO A 37 20.92 7.11 -25.50
N LYS A 38 19.61 7.33 -25.73
CA LYS A 38 18.61 7.14 -24.70
C LYS A 38 18.69 5.66 -24.37
N THR A 39 19.57 5.34 -23.44
CA THR A 39 19.55 4.07 -22.80
C THR A 39 18.19 4.04 -22.14
N ASN A 40 17.28 3.23 -22.67
CA ASN A 40 16.16 2.71 -21.89
C ASN A 40 16.75 1.82 -20.78
N PHE A 41 17.63 2.38 -19.94
CA PHE A 41 17.81 1.90 -18.59
C PHE A 41 16.52 2.29 -17.91
N GLN A 42 15.52 1.46 -18.16
CA GLN A 42 14.59 1.03 -17.15
C GLN A 42 15.46 0.76 -15.92
N HIS A 43 15.36 1.63 -14.92
CA HIS A 43 16.15 1.51 -13.71
C HIS A 43 15.96 0.08 -13.22
N ASP A 44 17.01 -0.71 -13.01
CA ASP A 44 16.88 -2.01 -12.32
C ASP A 44 16.43 -1.85 -10.85
N ASP A 45 16.26 -0.60 -10.42
CA ASP A 45 15.56 -0.19 -9.19
C ASP A 45 14.02 -0.25 -9.36
N ASP A 46 13.50 -0.47 -10.58
CA ASP A 46 12.08 -0.81 -10.89
C ASP A 46 11.70 -2.21 -10.40
N SER A 47 12.62 -2.98 -9.82
CA SER A 47 12.35 -4.34 -9.34
C SER A 47 11.50 -4.39 -8.05
N LEU A 48 11.12 -3.24 -7.46
CA LEU A 48 10.15 -3.18 -6.35
C LEU A 48 9.02 -2.14 -6.54
N GLU A 49 9.06 -1.28 -7.55
CA GLU A 49 7.95 -0.35 -7.85
C GLU A 49 6.95 -0.98 -8.83
N VAL A 50 6.47 -2.19 -8.51
CA VAL A 50 5.26 -2.72 -9.14
C VAL A 50 4.06 -1.97 -8.56
N GLY A 51 3.95 -0.70 -8.94
CA GLY A 51 2.70 0.02 -8.85
C GLY A 51 1.62 -0.78 -9.54
N SER A 52 0.38 -0.65 -9.07
CA SER A 52 -0.72 -1.46 -9.57
C SER A 52 -1.00 -1.29 -11.08
N GLY A 53 -0.41 -0.29 -11.72
CA GLY A 53 -0.71 0.10 -13.10
C GLY A 53 -2.10 0.72 -13.26
N LEU A 54 -2.87 0.85 -12.18
CA LEU A 54 -4.17 1.52 -12.21
C LEU A 54 -3.99 3.04 -12.28
N PRO A 55 -4.87 3.74 -13.02
CA PRO A 55 -4.91 5.20 -13.00
C PRO A 55 -5.26 5.70 -11.58
N PRO A 56 -4.70 6.85 -11.15
CA PRO A 56 -4.79 7.34 -9.78
C PRO A 56 -6.25 7.54 -9.32
N GLU A 57 -7.13 7.97 -10.23
CA GLU A 57 -8.56 8.14 -9.93
C GLU A 57 -9.24 6.85 -9.48
N LYS A 58 -8.88 5.71 -10.07
CA LYS A 58 -9.48 4.41 -9.71
C LYS A 58 -8.98 3.95 -8.35
N VAL A 59 -7.68 4.13 -8.07
CA VAL A 59 -7.09 3.80 -6.76
C VAL A 59 -7.80 4.56 -5.65
N TRP A 60 -8.03 5.87 -5.83
CA TRP A 60 -8.74 6.68 -4.84
C TRP A 60 -10.21 6.26 -4.64
N LYS A 61 -10.91 5.82 -5.70
CA LYS A 61 -12.27 5.28 -5.57
C LYS A 61 -12.29 3.98 -4.78
N ILE A 62 -11.34 3.06 -5.02
CA ILE A 62 -11.21 1.80 -4.28
C ILE A 62 -10.87 2.08 -2.82
N TYR A 63 -9.92 2.98 -2.55
CA TYR A 63 -9.55 3.40 -1.20
C TYR A 63 -10.75 3.97 -0.43
N ASN A 64 -11.50 4.90 -1.03
CA ASN A 64 -12.68 5.48 -0.38
C ASN A 64 -13.79 4.44 -0.17
N GLY A 65 -13.98 3.53 -1.12
CA GLY A 65 -14.94 2.43 -0.99
C GLY A 65 -14.60 1.47 0.15
N LEU A 66 -13.33 1.07 0.25
CA LEU A 66 -12.83 0.24 1.36
C LEU A 66 -12.94 0.95 2.70
N ALA A 67 -12.58 2.24 2.78
CA ALA A 67 -12.71 3.03 4.00
C ALA A 67 -14.18 3.13 4.47
N TRP A 68 -15.11 3.40 3.56
CA TRP A 68 -16.55 3.42 3.87
C TRP A 68 -17.06 2.07 4.33
N PHE A 69 -16.66 0.99 3.66
CA PHE A 69 -17.02 -0.36 4.07
C PHE A 69 -16.53 -0.65 5.48
N TRP A 70 -15.30 -0.27 5.82
CA TRP A 70 -14.71 -0.45 7.15
C TRP A 70 -15.44 0.34 8.24
N ILE A 71 -15.86 1.57 7.95
CA ILE A 71 -16.69 2.38 8.85
C ILE A 71 -18.04 1.71 9.07
N ALA A 72 -18.69 1.24 7.99
CA ALA A 72 -20.00 0.61 8.06
C ALA A 72 -19.96 -0.70 8.88
N THR A 73 -18.95 -1.54 8.69
CA THR A 73 -18.80 -2.78 9.46
C THR A 73 -18.50 -2.51 10.93
N ALA A 74 -17.67 -1.51 11.24
CA ALA A 74 -17.42 -1.09 12.63
C ALA A 74 -18.69 -0.55 13.30
N ALA A 75 -19.46 0.30 12.60
CA ALA A 75 -20.72 0.83 13.11
C ALA A 75 -21.74 -0.29 13.39
N LEU A 76 -21.87 -1.25 12.47
CA LEU A 76 -22.74 -2.42 12.66
C LEU A 76 -22.28 -3.28 13.84
N SER A 77 -20.96 -3.52 13.97
CA SER A 77 -20.41 -4.26 15.10
C SER A 77 -20.74 -3.61 16.44
N ILE A 78 -20.65 -2.27 16.55
CA ILE A 78 -21.06 -1.55 17.76
C ILE A 78 -22.54 -1.79 18.07
N ILE A 79 -23.42 -1.70 17.07
CA ILE A 79 -24.87 -1.90 17.25
C ILE A 79 -25.15 -3.33 17.71
N PHE A 80 -24.60 -4.34 17.04
CA PHE A 80 -24.81 -5.74 17.40
C PHE A 80 -24.28 -6.07 18.79
N SER A 81 -23.07 -5.61 19.11
CA SER A 81 -22.46 -5.82 20.43
C SER A 81 -23.25 -5.10 21.53
N ALA A 82 -23.79 -3.90 21.26
CA ALA A 82 -24.68 -3.21 22.20
C ALA A 82 -25.99 -3.99 22.44
N VAL A 83 -26.64 -4.49 21.39
CA VAL A 83 -27.85 -5.33 21.53
C VAL A 83 -27.55 -6.61 22.32
N PHE A 84 -26.39 -7.22 22.09
CA PHE A 84 -25.99 -8.44 22.78
C PHE A 84 -25.74 -8.21 24.29
N VAL A 85 -25.13 -7.07 24.66
CA VAL A 85 -24.95 -6.68 26.07
C VAL A 85 -26.29 -6.54 26.78
N VAL A 86 -27.28 -5.93 26.12
CA VAL A 86 -28.63 -5.74 26.67
C VAL A 86 -29.32 -7.10 26.90
N GLN A 87 -29.12 -8.06 26.00
CA GLN A 87 -29.75 -9.38 26.10
C GLN A 87 -29.05 -10.33 27.09
N LYS A 88 -27.72 -10.22 27.27
CA LYS A 88 -26.92 -11.12 28.11
C LYS A 88 -25.92 -10.33 28.97
N PRO A 89 -26.38 -9.72 30.08
CA PRO A 89 -25.55 -8.85 30.91
C PRO A 89 -24.39 -9.59 31.60
N THR A 90 -24.49 -10.91 31.79
CA THR A 90 -23.45 -11.72 32.47
C THR A 90 -22.20 -11.96 31.64
N SER A 91 -22.22 -11.66 30.33
CA SER A 91 -21.08 -11.76 29.40
C SER A 91 -20.46 -10.40 29.03
N GLY A 92 -20.64 -9.38 29.87
CA GLY A 92 -20.37 -7.97 29.53
C GLY A 92 -18.91 -7.64 29.16
N LEU A 93 -17.91 -8.31 29.74
CA LEU A 93 -16.50 -7.96 29.53
C LEU A 93 -16.05 -8.12 28.07
N GLY A 94 -16.45 -9.21 27.41
CA GLY A 94 -16.06 -9.45 26.01
C GLY A 94 -16.69 -8.44 25.05
N ALA A 95 -17.95 -8.09 25.28
CA ALA A 95 -18.67 -7.15 24.42
C ALA A 95 -18.20 -5.70 24.61
N VAL A 96 -17.82 -5.30 25.83
CA VAL A 96 -17.22 -3.97 26.08
C VAL A 96 -15.90 -3.82 25.34
N VAL A 97 -15.04 -4.84 25.37
CA VAL A 97 -13.76 -4.83 24.62
C VAL A 97 -14.03 -4.72 23.12
N ASP A 98 -14.99 -5.48 22.60
CA ASP A 98 -15.35 -5.43 21.18
C ASP A 98 -15.85 -4.05 20.75
N ILE A 99 -16.70 -3.41 21.56
CA ILE A 99 -17.19 -2.04 21.31
C ILE A 99 -16.04 -1.03 21.28
N ILE A 100 -15.08 -1.12 22.22
CA ILE A 100 -13.91 -0.21 22.25
C ILE A 100 -13.08 -0.36 20.99
N PHE A 101 -12.81 -1.60 20.56
CA PHE A 101 -12.09 -1.88 19.32
C PHE A 101 -12.84 -1.37 18.08
N ALA A 102 -14.16 -1.57 18.04
CA ALA A 102 -14.99 -1.10 16.93
C ALA A 102 -15.04 0.44 16.87
N MET A 103 -15.10 1.11 18.02
CA MET A 103 -15.02 2.58 18.10
C MET A 103 -13.67 3.11 17.60
N ALA A 104 -12.56 2.49 18.00
CA ALA A 104 -11.24 2.86 17.50
C ALA A 104 -11.15 2.67 15.97
N THR A 105 -11.67 1.55 15.47
CA THR A 105 -11.73 1.25 14.03
C THR A 105 -12.55 2.30 13.27
N LEU A 106 -13.70 2.72 13.84
CA LEU A 106 -14.55 3.76 13.26
C LEU A 106 -13.83 5.11 13.19
N LEU A 107 -13.15 5.53 14.27
CA LEU A 107 -12.37 6.77 14.30
C LEU A 107 -11.24 6.77 13.26
N ILE A 108 -10.54 5.65 13.12
CA ILE A 108 -9.48 5.48 12.12
C ILE A 108 -10.08 5.52 10.71
N GLY A 109 -11.20 4.85 10.47
CA GLY A 109 -11.92 4.89 9.19
C GLY A 109 -12.31 6.31 8.78
N VAL A 110 -12.84 7.10 9.72
CA VAL A 110 -13.15 8.52 9.49
C VAL A 110 -11.87 9.32 9.20
N GLY A 111 -10.79 9.06 9.95
CA GLY A 111 -9.49 9.68 9.70
C GLY A 111 -8.89 9.37 8.32
N LEU A 112 -9.14 8.16 7.80
CA LEU A 112 -8.74 7.75 6.45
C LEU A 112 -9.48 8.54 5.37
N LEU A 113 -10.78 8.82 5.56
CA LEU A 113 -11.56 9.69 4.66
C LEU A 113 -11.09 11.14 4.70
N ALA A 114 -10.65 11.63 5.87
CA ALA A 114 -10.06 12.95 6.03
C ALA A 114 -8.65 13.06 5.42
N LYS A 115 -8.10 11.97 4.86
CA LYS A 115 -6.75 11.90 4.26
C LYS A 115 -5.62 12.31 5.22
N ASN A 116 -5.80 12.11 6.53
CA ASN A 116 -4.78 12.44 7.53
C ASN A 116 -3.63 11.42 7.49
N GLU A 117 -2.37 11.88 7.44
CA GLU A 117 -1.17 11.01 7.44
C GLU A 117 -1.10 10.14 8.71
N LEU A 118 -1.53 10.66 9.86
CA LEU A 118 -1.49 9.92 11.13
C LEU A 118 -2.50 8.76 11.13
N ALA A 119 -3.68 8.98 10.53
CA ALA A 119 -4.71 7.95 10.40
C ALA A 119 -4.27 6.81 9.47
N ARG A 120 -3.47 7.10 8.44
CA ARG A 120 -2.91 6.06 7.54
C ARG A 120 -1.94 5.14 8.28
N LYS A 121 -1.01 5.71 9.06
CA LYS A 121 -0.07 4.91 9.87
C LYS A 121 -0.81 4.04 10.90
N ALA A 122 -1.82 4.62 11.57
CA ALA A 122 -2.66 3.88 12.49
C ALA A 122 -3.44 2.76 11.78
N ALA A 123 -4.06 3.05 10.64
CA ALA A 123 -4.80 2.06 9.86
C ALA A 123 -3.91 0.88 9.45
N THR A 124 -2.69 1.12 8.96
CA THR A 124 -1.76 0.05 8.59
C THR A 124 -1.44 -0.85 9.79
N PHE A 125 -1.17 -0.25 10.96
CA PHE A 125 -0.92 -1.01 12.19
C PHE A 125 -2.13 -1.87 12.61
N PHE A 126 -3.34 -1.31 12.59
CA PHE A 126 -4.56 -2.04 12.87
C PHE A 126 -4.86 -3.13 11.84
N CYS A 127 -4.58 -2.89 10.55
CA CYS A 127 -4.72 -3.90 9.51
C CYS A 127 -3.75 -5.06 9.72
N ILE A 128 -2.49 -4.80 10.10
CA ILE A 128 -1.52 -5.87 10.44
C ILE A 128 -2.03 -6.71 11.61
N LEU A 129 -2.51 -6.07 12.69
CA LEU A 129 -3.13 -6.78 13.81
C LEU A 129 -4.36 -7.59 13.36
N SER A 130 -5.18 -7.03 12.48
CA SER A 130 -6.35 -7.72 11.91
C SER A 130 -5.96 -8.91 11.03
N VAL A 131 -4.85 -8.84 10.30
CA VAL A 131 -4.32 -9.96 9.51
C VAL A 131 -3.83 -11.07 10.44
N VAL A 132 -3.08 -10.73 11.49
CA VAL A 132 -2.63 -11.70 12.49
C VAL A 132 -3.81 -12.36 13.20
N ARG A 133 -4.79 -11.58 13.65
CA ARG A 133 -6.04 -12.09 14.23
C ARG A 133 -6.80 -12.95 13.22
N GLY A 134 -6.88 -12.53 11.97
CA GLY A 134 -7.52 -13.27 10.88
C GLY A 134 -6.89 -14.63 10.66
N LEU A 135 -5.55 -14.71 10.63
CA LEU A 135 -4.81 -15.97 10.53
C LEU A 135 -5.10 -16.89 11.71
N LEU A 136 -5.09 -16.36 12.94
CA LEU A 136 -5.45 -17.13 14.13
C LEU A 136 -6.90 -17.64 14.06
N LEU A 137 -7.83 -16.83 13.58
CA LEU A 137 -9.23 -17.22 13.38
C LEU A 137 -9.41 -18.24 12.26
N VAL A 138 -8.60 -18.19 11.20
CA VAL A 138 -8.60 -19.23 10.14
C VAL A 138 -8.15 -20.56 10.73
N ILE A 139 -7.08 -20.58 11.52
CA ILE A 139 -6.60 -21.78 12.23
C ILE A 139 -7.69 -22.29 13.17
N GLY A 140 -8.28 -21.43 14.01
CA GLY A 140 -9.40 -21.78 14.88
C GLY A 140 -10.65 -22.25 14.11
N GLY A 141 -10.88 -21.67 12.93
CA GLY A 141 -11.94 -22.06 12.01
C GLY A 141 -11.76 -23.48 11.49
N MET A 142 -10.54 -23.92 11.23
CA MET A 142 -10.27 -25.32 10.86
C MET A 142 -10.70 -26.29 11.97
N PHE A 143 -10.47 -25.94 13.25
CA PHE A 143 -11.00 -26.71 14.37
C PHE A 143 -12.52 -26.65 14.48
N SER A 144 -13.13 -25.52 14.12
CA SER A 144 -14.60 -25.38 14.14
C SER A 144 -15.30 -26.31 13.15
N ILE A 145 -14.66 -26.71 12.05
CA ILE A 145 -15.20 -27.69 11.10
C ILE A 145 -15.37 -29.06 11.77
N LEU A 146 -14.47 -29.43 12.68
CA LEU A 146 -14.55 -30.71 13.41
C LEU A 146 -15.73 -30.75 14.38
N ILE A 147 -16.08 -29.59 14.97
CA ILE A 147 -17.14 -29.49 16.00
C ILE A 147 -18.51 -29.21 15.37
N PHE A 148 -18.57 -28.29 14.42
CA PHE A 148 -19.81 -27.75 13.85
C PHE A 148 -20.10 -28.22 12.42
N GLY A 149 -19.22 -29.03 11.82
CA GLY A 149 -19.39 -29.59 10.47
C GLY A 149 -19.50 -28.51 9.40
N LEU A 150 -20.59 -28.53 8.62
CA LEU A 150 -20.83 -27.61 7.50
C LEU A 150 -20.87 -26.13 7.95
N LEU A 151 -21.38 -25.84 9.15
CA LEU A 151 -21.38 -24.47 9.69
C LEU A 151 -19.95 -23.95 9.91
N GLY A 152 -19.01 -24.82 10.28
CA GLY A 152 -17.60 -24.47 10.40
C GLY A 152 -16.99 -24.00 9.08
N VAL A 153 -17.41 -24.59 7.95
CA VAL A 153 -16.95 -24.17 6.61
C VAL A 153 -17.42 -22.75 6.29
N LEU A 154 -18.67 -22.41 6.64
CA LEU A 154 -19.18 -21.05 6.47
C LEU A 154 -18.38 -20.03 7.29
N PHE A 155 -18.05 -20.35 8.55
CA PHE A 155 -17.20 -19.48 9.37
C PHE A 155 -15.81 -19.29 8.75
N LEU A 156 -15.20 -20.37 8.23
CA LEU A 156 -13.90 -20.29 7.57
C LEU A 156 -13.93 -19.35 6.36
N ILE A 157 -14.98 -19.43 5.52
CA ILE A 157 -15.13 -18.55 4.35
C ILE A 157 -15.22 -17.08 4.79
N VAL A 158 -16.00 -16.79 5.84
CA VAL A 158 -16.12 -15.42 6.38
C VAL A 158 -14.77 -14.92 6.92
N TYR A 159 -14.00 -15.76 7.60
CA TYR A 159 -12.67 -15.38 8.11
C TYR A 159 -11.67 -15.12 6.97
N LEU A 160 -11.69 -15.94 5.92
CA LEU A 160 -10.86 -15.72 4.72
C LEU A 160 -11.24 -14.41 4.02
N PHE A 161 -12.53 -14.13 3.90
CA PHE A 161 -13.00 -12.87 3.30
C PHE A 161 -12.52 -11.66 4.11
N ASN A 162 -12.63 -11.70 5.44
CA ASN A 162 -12.11 -10.65 6.32
C ASN A 162 -10.59 -10.48 6.21
N LEU A 163 -9.84 -11.58 6.06
CA LEU A 163 -8.40 -11.54 5.82
C LEU A 163 -8.06 -10.83 4.50
N CYS A 164 -8.75 -11.19 3.41
CA CYS A 164 -8.59 -10.56 2.11
C CYS A 164 -8.90 -9.06 2.14
N LEU A 165 -9.95 -8.65 2.87
CA LEU A 165 -10.28 -7.24 3.04
C LEU A 165 -9.19 -6.47 3.80
N ALA A 166 -8.63 -7.05 4.86
CA ALA A 166 -7.53 -6.44 5.59
C ALA A 166 -6.28 -6.27 4.70
N ALA A 167 -5.95 -7.28 3.89
CA ALA A 167 -4.85 -7.20 2.93
C ALA A 167 -5.11 -6.15 1.83
N ALA A 168 -6.32 -6.11 1.29
CA ALA A 168 -6.72 -5.11 0.29
C ALA A 168 -6.61 -3.67 0.83
N MET A 169 -6.92 -3.47 2.12
CA MET A 169 -6.79 -2.17 2.76
C MET A 169 -5.33 -1.74 2.93
N ILE A 170 -4.44 -2.66 3.33
CA ILE A 170 -2.99 -2.40 3.41
C ILE A 170 -2.46 -1.99 2.03
N TRP A 171 -2.83 -2.74 1.00
CA TRP A 171 -2.47 -2.42 -0.38
C TRP A 171 -2.97 -1.04 -0.80
N ALA A 172 -4.24 -0.71 -0.52
CA ALA A 172 -4.83 0.57 -0.89
C ALA A 172 -4.15 1.74 -0.17
N VAL A 173 -3.82 1.60 1.11
CA VAL A 173 -3.09 2.63 1.88
C VAL A 173 -1.70 2.85 1.28
N ASN A 174 -0.95 1.77 1.02
CA ASN A 174 0.39 1.86 0.45
C ASN A 174 0.38 2.51 -0.94
N GLU A 175 -0.57 2.13 -1.80
CA GLU A 175 -0.69 2.68 -3.15
C GLU A 175 -1.06 4.17 -3.13
N THR A 176 -1.95 4.59 -2.22
CA THR A 176 -2.28 6.02 -2.09
C THR A 176 -1.15 6.85 -1.49
N GLU A 177 -0.26 6.27 -0.68
CA GLU A 177 0.95 6.96 -0.18
C GLU A 177 1.97 7.14 -1.31
N ARG A 178 2.16 6.11 -2.14
CA ARG A 178 2.99 6.17 -3.34
C ARG A 178 2.56 7.28 -4.29
N LEU A 179 1.26 7.37 -4.59
CA LEU A 179 0.71 8.42 -5.45
C LEU A 179 0.97 9.84 -4.91
N ILE A 180 0.81 10.06 -3.60
CA ILE A 180 1.09 11.36 -2.97
C ILE A 180 2.58 11.71 -3.06
N ASN A 181 3.46 10.73 -2.86
CA ASN A 181 4.90 10.94 -2.98
C ASN A 181 5.30 11.29 -4.42
N TRP A 182 4.70 10.63 -5.41
CA TRP A 182 4.96 10.91 -6.82
C TRP A 182 4.54 12.32 -7.22
N ASP A 183 3.35 12.76 -6.79
CA ASP A 183 2.90 14.14 -7.00
C ASP A 183 3.87 15.13 -6.36
N ARG A 184 4.31 14.89 -5.10
CA ARG A 184 5.28 15.77 -4.41
C ARG A 184 6.61 15.90 -5.15
N MET A 185 7.07 14.86 -5.84
CA MET A 185 8.31 14.90 -6.62
C MET A 185 8.13 15.72 -7.91
N ASN A 186 7.02 15.53 -8.62
CA ASN A 186 6.73 16.25 -9.86
C ASN A 186 6.58 17.77 -9.67
N TRP A 187 6.10 18.23 -8.51
CA TRP A 187 5.99 19.67 -8.20
C TRP A 187 7.32 20.33 -7.82
N ARG A 188 8.41 19.57 -7.62
CA ARG A 188 9.71 20.08 -7.17
C ARG A 188 10.79 20.12 -8.26
N GLY A 189 10.52 19.59 -9.46
CA GLY A 189 11.41 19.64 -10.63
C GLY A 189 10.97 20.69 -11.63
#